data_AF-A0A7G7T131-F1
#
_entry.id   AF-A0A7G7T131-F1
#
_cell.length_a   1.000
_cell.length_b   1.000
_cell.length_c   1.000
_cell.angle_alpha   90.00
_cell.angle_beta   90.00
_cell.angle_gamma   90.00
#
_symmetry.space_group_name_H-M   'P 1'
#
loop_
_entity.id
_entity.type
_entity.pdbx_description
1 polymer ?
#
loop_
_entity_poly.entity_id
_entity_poly.type
_entity_poly.pdbx_seq_one_letter_code
_entity_poly.pdbx_strand_id
1 'polypeptide(L)'
;MIEPQPPTLSQDDRDPSRVRLSGSWTLATALASSDVLRTLPAGTTGIDASGIAQLDSAGVLQLMRYATRNGIAHEALNFRHDHQALVSTIEDVADDRPKRKRDYGFAAALERLGYAVHHNGKEIVNLVGFLGETLVKVLRLVHEPRRFRLTATVHHMEQVGLDAVPLVALLSYLVGAVIAFLGSTILRDFGAEIYVVELVSIAFLREFAVLLTAIVLAGRTASAFTAQIGAMKAREEIDAIQTLGLDPMDLLVIPRLVALLVMLPLLTFVAMIAGLAGGVTVGAFDLGIPPQMYLARMHDTIQLRHMLVGMSKAPIFAIVIGLIGCLEGLRVEGTAQSVGERTTTSVVQTISLVIIIDAIAALWFMNVGW
;
A
#
# COMPACT_ATOMS: atom_id res chain seq x y z
N MET A 1 40.97 -14.58 -32.30
CA MET A 1 40.36 -14.89 -30.99
C MET A 1 40.79 -16.30 -30.65
N ILE A 2 41.60 -16.48 -29.61
CA ILE A 2 42.02 -17.82 -29.17
C ILE A 2 40.81 -18.44 -28.46
N GLU A 3 40.29 -19.53 -28.99
CA GLU A 3 39.16 -20.24 -28.40
C GLU A 3 39.57 -20.77 -27.01
N PRO A 4 38.79 -20.49 -25.95
CA PRO A 4 39.18 -20.86 -24.59
C PRO A 4 39.23 -22.38 -24.46
N GLN A 5 40.40 -22.92 -24.14
CA GLN A 5 40.54 -24.34 -23.87
C GLN A 5 39.67 -24.74 -22.66
N PRO A 6 38.94 -25.86 -22.74
CA PRO A 6 38.07 -26.28 -21.65
C PRO A 6 38.88 -26.55 -20.38
N PRO A 7 38.31 -26.27 -19.19
CA PRO A 7 38.97 -26.56 -17.93
C PRO A 7 39.14 -28.07 -17.76
N THR A 8 40.32 -28.49 -17.34
CA THR A 8 40.68 -29.90 -17.15
C THR A 8 41.37 -30.11 -15.80
N LEU A 9 41.26 -31.34 -15.32
CA LEU A 9 41.83 -31.81 -14.07
C LEU A 9 42.79 -32.97 -14.34
N SER A 10 43.97 -32.88 -13.75
CA SER A 10 44.96 -33.96 -13.71
C SER A 10 45.40 -34.17 -12.26
N GLN A 11 45.50 -35.42 -11.82
CA GLN A 11 46.07 -35.74 -10.51
C GLN A 11 47.59 -35.81 -10.63
N ASP A 12 48.31 -35.39 -9.59
CA ASP A 12 49.76 -35.52 -9.55
C ASP A 12 50.12 -36.98 -9.24
N ASP A 13 50.87 -37.63 -10.14
CA ASP A 13 51.31 -39.03 -9.99
C ASP A 13 52.16 -39.27 -8.72
N ARG A 14 52.71 -38.20 -8.12
CA ARG A 14 53.56 -38.28 -6.91
C ARG A 14 52.80 -38.05 -5.61
N ASP A 15 51.64 -37.41 -5.65
CA ASP A 15 50.81 -37.12 -4.48
C ASP A 15 49.32 -37.08 -4.89
N PRO A 16 48.57 -38.18 -4.72
CA PRO A 16 47.16 -38.25 -5.11
C PRO A 16 46.26 -37.31 -4.30
N SER A 17 46.77 -36.69 -3.23
CA SER A 17 46.05 -35.67 -2.46
C SER A 17 46.18 -34.27 -3.06
N ARG A 18 47.02 -34.07 -4.09
CA ARG A 18 47.18 -32.83 -4.84
C ARG A 18 46.65 -32.94 -6.26
N VAL A 19 45.89 -31.93 -6.65
CA VAL A 19 45.25 -31.88 -7.97
C VAL A 19 45.77 -30.68 -8.74
N ARG A 20 46.17 -30.91 -10.00
CA ARG A 20 46.54 -29.85 -10.93
C ARG A 20 45.38 -29.50 -11.85
N LEU A 21 45.07 -28.21 -11.91
CA LEU A 21 44.04 -27.64 -12.76
C LEU A 21 44.68 -26.95 -13.97
N SER A 22 44.05 -27.10 -15.12
CA SER A 22 44.52 -26.50 -16.37
C SER A 22 43.35 -26.05 -17.27
N GLY A 23 43.68 -25.35 -18.37
CA GLY A 23 42.70 -24.77 -19.29
C GLY A 23 42.33 -23.31 -18.97
N SER A 24 41.18 -22.85 -19.47
CA SER A 24 40.66 -21.50 -19.23
C SER A 24 39.60 -21.51 -18.12
N TRP A 25 39.83 -20.69 -17.09
CA TRP A 25 38.98 -20.53 -15.91
C TRP A 25 38.45 -19.09 -15.87
N THR A 26 37.49 -18.84 -16.76
CA THR A 26 36.86 -17.53 -16.93
C THR A 26 35.35 -17.65 -16.73
N LEU A 27 34.64 -16.52 -16.68
CA LEU A 27 33.18 -16.49 -16.59
C LEU A 27 32.52 -17.30 -17.73
N ALA A 28 33.12 -17.28 -18.93
CA ALA A 28 32.63 -18.05 -20.08
C ALA A 28 32.70 -19.57 -19.86
N THR A 29 33.64 -20.05 -19.04
CA THR A 29 33.82 -21.47 -18.70
C THR A 29 33.38 -21.81 -17.27
N ALA A 30 32.64 -20.92 -16.59
CA ALA A 30 32.26 -21.05 -15.18
C ALA A 30 31.44 -22.33 -14.87
N LEU A 31 30.57 -22.77 -15.79
CA LEU A 31 29.80 -24.00 -15.62
C LEU A 31 30.69 -25.24 -15.76
N ALA A 32 31.50 -25.31 -16.82
CA ALA A 32 32.42 -26.42 -17.05
C ALA A 32 33.46 -26.54 -15.91
N SER A 33 33.99 -25.41 -15.42
CA SER A 33 34.89 -25.40 -14.27
C SER A 33 34.18 -25.82 -12.98
N SER A 34 32.91 -25.49 -12.79
CA SER A 34 32.13 -26.02 -11.66
C SER A 34 31.96 -27.52 -11.72
N ASP A 35 31.75 -28.09 -12.91
CA ASP A 35 31.59 -29.54 -13.07
C ASP A 35 32.92 -30.26 -12.82
N VAL A 36 34.03 -29.71 -13.31
CA VAL A 36 35.38 -30.19 -12.98
C VAL A 36 35.66 -30.11 -11.48
N LEU A 37 35.24 -29.03 -10.81
CA LEU A 37 35.44 -28.90 -9.37
C LEU A 37 34.63 -29.94 -8.55
N ARG A 38 33.51 -30.42 -9.08
CA ARG A 38 32.69 -31.46 -8.43
C ARG A 38 33.29 -32.85 -8.56
N THR A 39 34.17 -33.08 -9.53
CA THR A 39 34.82 -34.38 -9.76
C THR A 39 36.13 -34.54 -9.00
N LEU A 40 36.56 -33.52 -8.22
CA LEU A 40 37.73 -33.64 -7.35
C LEU A 40 37.52 -34.76 -6.30
N PRO A 41 38.55 -35.58 -6.02
CA PRO A 41 38.49 -36.62 -5.00
C PRO A 41 38.17 -36.06 -3.61
N ALA A 42 37.35 -36.77 -2.84
CA ALA A 42 37.14 -36.47 -1.43
C ALA A 42 38.46 -36.68 -0.67
N GLY A 43 39.06 -35.61 -0.15
CA GLY A 43 40.35 -35.64 0.54
C GLY A 43 41.49 -34.88 -0.17
N THR A 44 41.21 -34.10 -1.23
CA THR A 44 42.20 -33.18 -1.79
C THR A 44 42.67 -32.17 -0.75
N THR A 45 43.97 -32.11 -0.51
CA THR A 45 44.62 -31.23 0.49
C THR A 45 45.27 -30.01 -0.14
N GLY A 46 45.51 -30.01 -1.46
CA GLY A 46 46.09 -28.89 -2.19
C GLY A 46 45.68 -28.85 -3.66
N ILE A 47 45.58 -27.63 -4.20
CA ILE A 47 45.17 -27.38 -5.58
C ILE A 47 46.29 -26.58 -6.27
N ASP A 48 46.87 -27.18 -7.31
CA ASP A 48 47.85 -26.53 -8.18
C ASP A 48 47.14 -25.91 -9.40
N ALA A 49 46.85 -24.63 -9.32
CA ALA A 49 46.26 -23.81 -10.37
C ALA A 49 47.30 -23.18 -11.31
N SER A 50 48.57 -23.59 -11.24
CA SER A 50 49.62 -23.05 -12.13
C SER A 50 49.44 -23.43 -13.61
N GLY A 51 48.73 -24.52 -13.90
CA GLY A 51 48.42 -24.99 -15.25
C GLY A 51 47.30 -24.23 -15.96
N ILE A 52 46.66 -23.26 -15.28
CA ILE A 52 45.58 -22.44 -15.84
C ILE A 52 46.20 -21.41 -16.80
N ALA A 53 45.74 -21.41 -18.04
CA ALA A 53 46.25 -20.52 -19.09
C ALA A 53 45.59 -19.13 -19.08
N GLN A 54 44.32 -19.07 -18.66
CA GLN A 54 43.53 -17.84 -18.54
C GLN A 54 42.69 -17.91 -17.27
N LEU A 55 42.75 -16.87 -16.44
CA LEU A 55 42.04 -16.77 -15.17
C LEU A 55 41.43 -15.37 -15.02
N ASP A 56 40.15 -15.29 -14.64
CA ASP A 56 39.47 -14.02 -14.33
C ASP A 56 38.92 -13.96 -12.89
N SER A 57 38.30 -12.83 -12.52
CA SER A 57 37.72 -12.64 -11.18
C SER A 57 36.69 -13.71 -10.80
N ALA A 58 35.92 -14.22 -11.76
CA ALA A 58 34.93 -15.27 -11.51
C ALA A 58 35.62 -16.61 -11.23
N GLY A 59 36.65 -16.95 -12.01
CA GLY A 59 37.47 -18.15 -11.82
C GLY A 59 38.18 -18.16 -10.47
N VAL A 60 38.81 -17.05 -10.07
CA VAL A 60 39.45 -16.91 -8.75
C VAL A 60 38.44 -17.13 -7.62
N LEU A 61 37.30 -16.43 -7.67
CA LEU A 61 36.25 -16.57 -6.65
C LEU A 61 35.70 -18.00 -6.56
N GLN A 62 35.61 -18.70 -7.69
CA GLN A 62 35.11 -20.07 -7.73
C GLN A 62 36.09 -21.06 -7.09
N LEU A 63 37.39 -20.91 -7.38
CA LEU A 63 38.46 -21.69 -6.76
C LEU A 63 38.57 -21.43 -5.25
N MET A 64 38.59 -20.16 -4.84
CA MET A 64 38.65 -19.79 -3.43
C MET A 64 37.43 -20.32 -2.66
N ARG A 65 36.20 -20.11 -3.19
CA ARG A 65 34.98 -20.64 -2.55
C ARG A 65 35.00 -22.16 -2.43
N TYR A 66 35.53 -22.85 -3.43
CA TYR A 66 35.67 -24.31 -3.38
C TYR A 66 36.66 -24.73 -2.28
N ALA A 67 37.83 -24.09 -2.22
CA ALA A 67 38.83 -24.36 -1.19
C ALA A 67 38.29 -24.09 0.22
N THR A 68 37.65 -22.94 0.45
CA THR A 68 37.02 -22.61 1.75
C THR A 68 35.94 -23.62 2.13
N ARG A 69 35.09 -24.06 1.19
CA ARG A 69 34.03 -25.04 1.45
C ARG A 69 34.56 -26.41 1.83
N ASN A 70 35.71 -26.80 1.29
CA ASN A 70 36.32 -28.11 1.52
C ASN A 70 37.46 -28.06 2.56
N GLY A 71 37.66 -26.93 3.24
CA GLY A 71 38.68 -26.80 4.28
C GLY A 71 40.14 -26.81 3.78
N ILE A 72 40.36 -26.53 2.50
CA ILE A 72 41.70 -26.43 1.91
C ILE A 72 42.28 -25.06 2.28
N ALA A 73 43.47 -25.04 2.88
CA ALA A 73 44.15 -23.80 3.26
C ALA A 73 44.46 -22.95 2.02
N HIS A 74 44.36 -21.62 2.14
CA HIS A 74 44.70 -20.70 1.05
C HIS A 74 46.17 -20.86 0.59
N GLU A 75 47.07 -21.19 1.51
CA GLU A 75 48.48 -21.50 1.23
C GLU A 75 48.67 -22.79 0.40
N ALA A 76 47.65 -23.67 0.38
CA ALA A 76 47.66 -24.90 -0.42
C ALA A 76 47.08 -24.70 -1.83
N LEU A 77 46.69 -23.47 -2.19
CA LEU A 77 46.31 -23.05 -3.54
C LEU A 77 47.52 -22.40 -4.22
N ASN A 78 48.13 -23.10 -5.17
CA ASN A 78 49.26 -22.55 -5.91
C ASN A 78 48.80 -21.94 -7.23
N PHE A 79 48.99 -20.64 -7.42
CA PHE A 79 48.66 -19.96 -8.67
C PHE A 79 49.90 -19.63 -9.48
N ARG A 80 49.75 -19.60 -10.81
CA ARG A 80 50.79 -19.10 -11.72
C ARG A 80 51.15 -17.66 -11.36
N HIS A 81 52.43 -17.30 -11.47
CA HIS A 81 52.94 -15.98 -11.08
C HIS A 81 52.18 -14.82 -11.75
N ASP A 82 51.84 -14.98 -13.04
CA ASP A 82 51.09 -14.00 -13.84
C ASP A 82 49.69 -13.68 -13.27
N HIS A 83 49.13 -14.55 -12.41
CA HIS A 83 47.80 -14.40 -11.82
C HIS A 83 47.80 -13.89 -10.38
N GLN A 84 48.98 -13.76 -9.74
CA GLN A 84 49.07 -13.41 -8.31
C GLN A 84 48.45 -12.05 -7.99
N ALA A 85 48.63 -11.04 -8.85
CA ALA A 85 48.03 -9.71 -8.68
C ALA A 85 46.49 -9.73 -8.70
N LEU A 86 45.89 -10.61 -9.52
CA LEU A 86 44.44 -10.77 -9.57
C LEU A 86 43.94 -11.48 -8.31
N VAL A 87 44.64 -12.51 -7.85
CA VAL A 87 44.27 -13.27 -6.65
C VAL A 87 44.33 -12.38 -5.41
N SER A 88 45.42 -11.62 -5.22
CA SER A 88 45.56 -10.73 -4.06
C SER A 88 44.45 -9.67 -4.01
N THR A 89 44.10 -9.08 -5.17
CA THR A 89 43.01 -8.09 -5.26
C THR A 89 41.66 -8.69 -4.88
N ILE A 90 41.42 -9.96 -5.23
CA ILE A 90 40.17 -10.65 -4.91
C ILE A 90 40.16 -11.09 -3.44
N GLU A 91 41.29 -11.52 -2.88
CA GLU A 91 41.43 -11.82 -1.45
C GLU A 91 41.09 -10.61 -0.58
N ASP A 92 41.64 -9.44 -0.90
CA ASP A 92 41.37 -8.18 -0.18
C ASP A 92 39.88 -7.79 -0.22
N VAL A 93 39.16 -8.12 -1.31
CA VAL A 93 37.74 -7.76 -1.50
C VAL A 93 36.79 -8.84 -1.00
N ALA A 94 37.21 -10.11 -0.96
CA ALA A 94 36.35 -11.24 -0.62
C ALA A 94 36.08 -11.39 0.89
N ASP A 95 36.99 -10.90 1.74
CA ASP A 95 36.93 -11.08 3.19
C ASP A 95 35.87 -10.20 3.90
N ASP A 96 35.40 -9.15 3.22
CA ASP A 96 34.61 -8.07 3.83
C ASP A 96 33.08 -8.28 3.79
N ARG A 97 32.59 -9.52 3.62
CA ARG A 97 31.13 -9.77 3.67
C ARG A 97 30.64 -9.82 5.12
N PRO A 98 29.92 -8.79 5.63
CA PRO A 98 29.41 -8.83 7.00
C PRO A 98 28.46 -10.03 7.16
N LYS A 99 28.73 -10.87 8.17
CA LYS A 99 27.84 -11.98 8.53
C LYS A 99 26.46 -11.40 8.86
N ARG A 100 25.44 -11.80 8.11
CA ARG A 100 24.04 -11.41 8.35
C ARG A 100 23.65 -11.86 9.76
N LYS A 101 23.59 -10.92 10.71
CA LYS A 101 23.16 -11.20 12.08
C LYS A 101 21.72 -11.74 12.02
N ARG A 102 21.50 -12.93 12.58
CA ARG A 102 20.16 -13.50 12.73
C ARG A 102 19.62 -12.97 14.06
N ASP A 103 18.92 -11.86 13.99
CA ASP A 103 18.38 -11.20 15.17
C ASP A 103 17.12 -11.94 15.64
N TYR A 104 17.30 -12.85 16.60
CA TYR A 104 16.22 -13.40 17.41
C TYR A 104 16.31 -12.78 18.81
N GLY A 105 15.22 -12.17 19.29
CA GLY A 105 15.13 -11.60 20.64
C GLY A 105 14.29 -10.32 20.72
N PHE A 106 14.11 -9.82 21.94
CA PHE A 106 13.39 -8.55 22.19
C PHE A 106 14.02 -7.37 21.44
N ALA A 107 15.36 -7.34 21.32
CA ALA A 107 16.08 -6.34 20.54
C ALA A 107 15.70 -6.38 19.04
N ALA A 108 15.54 -7.58 18.46
CA ALA A 108 15.11 -7.74 17.07
C ALA A 108 13.66 -7.32 16.86
N ALA A 109 12.79 -7.58 17.85
CA ALA A 109 11.41 -7.09 17.83
C ALA A 109 11.36 -5.56 17.92
N LEU A 110 12.20 -4.96 18.77
CA LEU A 110 12.32 -3.51 18.91
C LEU A 110 12.90 -2.87 17.65
N GLU A 111 13.85 -3.52 16.99
CA GLU A 111 14.41 -3.08 15.71
C GLU A 111 13.36 -3.14 14.60
N ARG A 112 12.60 -4.25 14.49
CA ARG A 112 11.48 -4.35 13.54
C ARG A 112 10.42 -3.29 13.80
N LEU A 113 10.09 -3.03 15.07
CA LEU A 113 9.19 -1.95 15.45
C LEU A 113 9.77 -0.58 15.05
N GLY A 114 11.06 -0.36 15.28
CA GLY A 114 11.77 0.86 14.87
C GLY A 114 11.69 1.09 13.37
N TYR A 115 11.97 0.07 12.55
CA TYR A 115 11.81 0.16 11.09
C TYR A 115 10.37 0.42 10.67
N ALA A 116 9.39 -0.24 11.30
CA ALA A 116 7.97 -0.03 11.01
C ALA A 116 7.54 1.41 11.35
N VAL A 117 7.93 1.92 12.53
CA VAL A 117 7.64 3.30 12.95
C VAL A 117 8.32 4.31 12.02
N HIS A 118 9.57 4.08 11.63
CA HIS A 118 10.27 4.95 10.70
C HIS A 118 9.61 4.96 9.31
N HIS A 119 9.21 3.78 8.81
CA HIS A 119 8.49 3.66 7.55
C HIS A 119 7.16 4.39 7.58
N ASN A 120 6.34 4.17 8.60
CA ASN A 120 5.07 4.87 8.80
C ASN A 120 5.27 6.38 8.93
N GLY A 121 6.31 6.83 9.63
CA GLY A 121 6.67 8.25 9.72
C GLY A 121 6.93 8.86 8.34
N LYS A 122 7.65 8.15 7.47
CA LYS A 122 7.89 8.59 6.09
C LYS A 122 6.61 8.62 5.26
N GLU A 123 5.72 7.64 5.44
CA GLU A 123 4.42 7.64 4.76
C GLU A 123 3.56 8.85 5.16
N ILE A 124 3.54 9.19 6.46
CA ILE A 124 2.83 10.37 6.97
C ILE A 124 3.40 11.65 6.36
N VAL A 125 4.72 11.81 6.34
CA VAL A 125 5.36 12.99 5.73
C VAL A 125 5.00 13.11 4.26
N ASN A 126 4.99 12.00 3.51
CA ASN A 126 4.60 12.01 2.11
C ASN A 126 3.11 12.36 1.92
N LEU A 127 2.21 11.84 2.78
CA LEU A 127 0.79 12.19 2.75
C LEU A 127 0.58 13.69 3.02
N VAL A 128 1.28 14.24 4.02
CA VAL A 128 1.24 15.68 4.34
C VAL A 128 1.80 16.52 3.19
N GLY A 129 2.90 16.10 2.57
CA GLY A 129 3.46 16.76 1.39
C GLY A 129 2.50 16.76 0.21
N PHE A 130 1.88 15.61 -0.07
CA PHE A 130 0.90 15.44 -1.14
C PHE A 130 -0.37 16.26 -0.90
N LEU A 131 -0.85 16.32 0.35
CA LEU A 131 -1.94 17.20 0.76
C LEU A 131 -1.57 18.67 0.53
N GLY A 132 -0.37 19.09 0.91
CA GLY A 132 0.12 20.46 0.70
C GLY A 132 0.17 20.84 -0.77
N GLU A 133 0.76 19.98 -1.61
CA GLU A 133 0.82 20.19 -3.07
C GLU A 133 -0.59 20.28 -3.69
N THR A 134 -1.47 19.35 -3.31
CA THR A 134 -2.86 19.34 -3.75
C THR A 134 -3.59 20.62 -3.34
N LEU A 135 -3.43 21.07 -2.10
CA LEU A 135 -4.08 22.28 -1.59
C LEU A 135 -3.64 23.52 -2.38
N VAL A 136 -2.34 23.64 -2.66
CA VAL A 136 -1.80 24.73 -3.49
C VAL A 136 -2.41 24.71 -4.89
N LYS A 137 -2.54 23.52 -5.51
CA LYS A 137 -3.13 23.36 -6.85
C LYS A 137 -4.63 23.67 -6.86
N VAL A 138 -5.39 23.22 -5.86
CA VAL A 138 -6.81 23.58 -5.69
C VAL A 138 -6.95 25.10 -5.51
N LEU A 139 -6.13 25.72 -4.66
CA LEU A 139 -6.18 27.17 -4.44
C LEU A 139 -5.85 27.95 -5.73
N ARG A 140 -4.85 27.49 -6.50
CA ARG A 140 -4.53 28.07 -7.81
C ARG A 140 -5.67 27.94 -8.80
N LEU A 141 -6.38 26.81 -8.81
CA LEU A 141 -7.55 26.59 -9.66
C LEU A 141 -8.69 27.56 -9.35
N VAL A 142 -8.90 27.92 -8.07
CA VAL A 142 -9.87 28.94 -7.66
C VAL A 142 -9.51 30.32 -8.24
N HIS A 143 -8.22 30.64 -8.33
CA HIS A 143 -7.73 31.89 -8.92
C HIS A 143 -7.71 31.86 -10.46
N GLU A 144 -7.50 30.68 -11.06
CA GLU A 144 -7.45 30.47 -12.51
C GLU A 144 -8.48 29.42 -12.99
N PRO A 145 -9.79 29.71 -12.93
CA PRO A 145 -10.84 28.73 -13.22
C PRO A 145 -10.84 28.22 -14.66
N ARG A 146 -10.18 28.93 -15.59
CA ARG A 146 -10.01 28.49 -16.99
C ARG A 146 -9.21 27.19 -17.14
N ARG A 147 -8.42 26.81 -16.14
CA ARG A 147 -7.68 25.53 -16.14
C ARG A 147 -8.57 24.35 -15.71
N PHE A 148 -9.79 24.61 -15.23
CA PHE A 148 -10.66 23.56 -14.71
C PHE A 148 -11.28 22.72 -15.82
N ARG A 149 -11.05 21.41 -15.73
CA ARG A 149 -11.59 20.43 -16.68
C ARG A 149 -12.95 19.93 -16.18
N LEU A 150 -13.99 20.71 -16.47
CA LEU A 150 -15.38 20.38 -16.10
C LEU A 150 -15.81 19.02 -16.60
N THR A 151 -15.50 18.68 -17.87
CA THR A 151 -15.89 17.41 -18.48
C THR A 151 -15.32 16.20 -17.74
N ALA A 152 -14.03 16.24 -17.39
CA ALA A 152 -13.38 15.19 -16.60
C ALA A 152 -13.95 15.10 -15.18
N THR A 153 -14.26 16.25 -14.56
CA THR A 153 -14.83 16.27 -13.21
C THR A 153 -16.23 15.67 -13.20
N VAL A 154 -17.10 16.04 -14.13
CA VAL A 154 -18.46 15.51 -14.23
C VAL A 154 -18.44 14.00 -14.47
N HIS A 155 -17.54 13.50 -15.32
CA HIS A 155 -17.35 12.06 -15.52
C HIS A 155 -17.02 11.34 -14.20
N HIS A 156 -16.12 11.90 -13.39
CA HIS A 156 -15.82 11.34 -12.07
C HIS A 156 -16.98 11.52 -11.07
N MET A 157 -17.78 12.58 -11.16
CA MET A 157 -18.97 12.76 -10.31
C MET A 157 -20.03 11.67 -10.58
N GLU A 158 -20.24 11.31 -11.84
CA GLU A 158 -21.11 10.19 -12.23
C GLU A 158 -20.58 8.86 -11.66
N GLN A 159 -19.31 8.55 -11.96
CA GLN A 159 -18.68 7.28 -11.58
C GLN A 159 -18.60 7.07 -10.05
N VAL A 160 -18.30 8.13 -9.30
CA VAL A 160 -18.12 8.06 -7.84
C VAL A 160 -19.43 8.27 -7.10
N GLY A 161 -20.30 9.11 -7.65
CA GLY A 161 -21.51 9.55 -6.99
C GLY A 161 -22.72 8.74 -7.43
N LEU A 162 -23.19 8.94 -8.66
CA LEU A 162 -24.43 8.35 -9.15
C LEU A 162 -24.42 6.82 -9.05
N ASP A 163 -23.31 6.19 -9.46
CA ASP A 163 -23.21 4.74 -9.39
C ASP A 163 -23.17 4.21 -7.94
N ALA A 164 -22.80 5.02 -6.95
CA ALA A 164 -22.71 4.61 -5.54
C ALA A 164 -24.05 4.77 -4.81
N VAL A 165 -24.98 5.58 -5.33
CA VAL A 165 -26.28 5.87 -4.72
C VAL A 165 -27.04 4.60 -4.31
N PRO A 166 -27.24 3.59 -5.18
CA PRO A 166 -28.07 2.43 -4.82
C PRO A 166 -27.48 1.63 -3.66
N LEU A 167 -26.15 1.45 -3.65
CA LEU A 167 -25.46 0.71 -2.60
C LEU A 167 -25.49 1.47 -1.27
N VAL A 168 -25.21 2.78 -1.29
CA VAL A 168 -25.23 3.63 -0.10
C VAL A 168 -26.63 3.72 0.49
N ALA A 169 -27.66 3.93 -0.34
CA ALA A 169 -29.05 3.99 0.11
C ALA A 169 -29.51 2.65 0.72
N LEU A 170 -29.23 1.53 0.05
CA LEU A 170 -29.62 0.21 0.54
C LEU A 170 -28.96 -0.13 1.88
N LEU A 171 -27.64 0.06 1.99
CA LEU A 171 -26.92 -0.23 3.23
C LEU A 171 -27.37 0.68 4.37
N SER A 172 -27.55 1.98 4.10
CA SER A 172 -28.01 2.93 5.12
C SER A 172 -29.42 2.59 5.60
N TYR A 173 -30.33 2.22 4.70
CA TYR A 173 -31.67 1.76 5.03
C TYR A 173 -31.63 0.52 5.93
N LEU A 174 -30.86 -0.50 5.56
CA LEU A 174 -30.75 -1.73 6.34
C LEU A 174 -30.14 -1.48 7.72
N VAL A 175 -29.08 -0.68 7.81
CA VAL A 175 -28.49 -0.33 9.11
C VAL A 175 -29.46 0.51 9.95
N GLY A 176 -30.23 1.40 9.34
CA GLY A 176 -31.29 2.18 10.00
C GLY A 176 -32.36 1.31 10.63
N ALA A 177 -32.86 0.33 9.86
CA ALA A 177 -33.81 -0.65 10.34
C ALA A 177 -33.23 -1.50 11.48
N VAL A 178 -32.00 -1.99 11.34
CA VAL A 178 -31.33 -2.80 12.36
C VAL A 178 -31.15 -2.00 13.66
N ILE A 179 -30.68 -0.75 13.59
CA ILE A 179 -30.51 0.09 14.78
C ILE A 179 -31.85 0.37 15.45
N ALA A 180 -32.91 0.64 14.69
CA ALA A 180 -34.24 0.84 15.24
C ALA A 180 -34.76 -0.41 15.96
N PHE A 181 -34.55 -1.59 15.37
CA PHE A 181 -34.99 -2.86 15.95
C PHE A 181 -34.25 -3.20 17.25
N LEU A 182 -32.91 -3.13 17.23
CA LEU A 182 -32.10 -3.37 18.43
C LEU A 182 -32.36 -2.30 19.50
N GLY A 183 -32.46 -1.03 19.08
CA GLY A 183 -32.75 0.08 19.98
C GLY A 183 -34.10 -0.08 20.67
N SER A 184 -35.14 -0.47 19.92
CA SER A 184 -36.47 -0.76 20.46
C SER A 184 -36.44 -1.86 21.51
N THR A 185 -35.77 -2.98 21.19
CA THR A 185 -35.68 -4.11 22.10
C THR A 185 -35.02 -3.70 23.43
N ILE A 186 -33.97 -2.88 23.39
CA ILE A 186 -33.29 -2.40 24.60
C ILE A 186 -34.17 -1.40 25.37
N LEU A 187 -34.78 -0.43 24.68
CA LEU A 187 -35.60 0.62 25.32
C LEU A 187 -36.90 0.07 25.91
N ARG A 188 -37.41 -1.03 25.35
CA ARG A 188 -38.57 -1.77 25.86
C ARG A 188 -38.38 -2.25 27.29
N ASP A 189 -37.19 -2.72 27.63
CA ASP A 189 -36.88 -3.17 29.00
C ASP A 189 -36.98 -2.03 30.03
N PHE A 190 -36.88 -0.77 29.57
CA PHE A 190 -37.01 0.43 30.39
C PHE A 190 -38.38 1.14 30.23
N GLY A 191 -39.31 0.57 29.46
CA GLY A 191 -40.61 1.21 29.15
C GLY A 191 -40.48 2.48 28.29
N ALA A 192 -39.37 2.63 27.56
CA ALA A 192 -38.94 3.84 26.89
C ALA A 192 -38.94 3.72 25.36
N GLU A 193 -39.73 2.80 24.78
CA GLU A 193 -39.73 2.46 23.35
C GLU A 193 -39.91 3.67 22.41
N ILE A 194 -40.63 4.71 22.85
CA ILE A 194 -40.82 5.91 22.05
C ILE A 194 -39.50 6.65 21.75
N TYR A 195 -38.47 6.50 22.60
CA TYR A 195 -37.16 7.15 22.45
C TYR A 195 -36.29 6.53 21.35
N VAL A 196 -36.77 5.48 20.69
CA VAL A 196 -36.11 4.89 19.51
C VAL A 196 -36.05 5.89 18.36
N VAL A 197 -37.06 6.76 18.24
CA VAL A 197 -37.09 7.81 17.22
C VAL A 197 -35.90 8.75 17.38
N GLU A 198 -35.66 9.21 18.61
CA GLU A 198 -34.57 10.07 19.01
C GLU A 198 -33.22 9.37 18.79
N LEU A 199 -33.10 8.11 19.22
CA LEU A 199 -31.90 7.30 19.07
C LEU A 199 -31.51 7.18 17.59
N VAL A 200 -32.42 6.72 16.74
CA VAL A 200 -32.14 6.51 15.32
C VAL A 200 -31.83 7.85 14.64
N SER A 201 -32.64 8.88 14.91
CA SER A 201 -32.48 10.18 14.25
C SER A 201 -31.15 10.83 14.57
N ILE A 202 -30.78 10.90 15.86
CA ILE A 202 -29.54 11.54 16.28
C ILE A 202 -28.32 10.72 15.82
N ALA A 203 -28.36 9.39 16.00
CA ALA A 203 -27.24 8.54 15.64
C ALA A 203 -26.96 8.54 14.13
N PHE A 204 -28.00 8.49 13.30
CA PHE A 204 -27.83 8.51 11.84
C PHE A 204 -27.36 9.87 11.31
N LEU A 205 -27.96 10.95 11.78
CA LEU A 205 -27.62 12.29 11.31
C LEU A 205 -26.20 12.70 11.70
N ARG A 206 -25.73 12.31 12.90
CA ARG A 206 -24.41 12.72 13.39
C ARG A 206 -23.27 11.81 12.95
N GLU A 207 -23.50 10.50 12.94
CA GLU A 207 -22.40 9.51 12.88
C GLU A 207 -22.60 8.51 11.74
N PHE A 208 -23.67 7.70 11.77
CA PHE A 208 -23.75 6.52 10.90
C PHE A 208 -23.85 6.85 9.42
N ALA A 209 -24.64 7.85 9.01
CA ALA A 209 -24.82 8.14 7.59
C ALA A 209 -23.50 8.54 6.90
N VAL A 210 -22.72 9.41 7.55
CA VAL A 210 -21.45 9.90 6.99
C VAL A 210 -20.36 8.82 7.04
N LEU A 211 -20.30 8.06 8.14
CA LEU A 211 -19.33 6.99 8.30
C LEU A 211 -19.56 5.84 7.31
N LEU A 212 -20.81 5.37 7.15
CA LEU A 212 -21.16 4.31 6.20
C LEU A 212 -20.85 4.75 4.76
N THR A 213 -21.24 5.97 4.40
CA THR A 213 -20.95 6.52 3.07
C THR A 213 -19.45 6.57 2.81
N ALA A 214 -18.66 7.03 3.79
CA ALA A 214 -17.21 7.13 3.67
C ALA A 214 -16.54 5.74 3.58
N ILE A 215 -16.97 4.75 4.35
CA ILE A 215 -16.43 3.38 4.30
C ILE A 215 -16.70 2.73 2.93
N VAL A 216 -17.92 2.87 2.41
CA VAL A 216 -18.28 2.33 1.09
C VAL A 216 -17.45 2.99 -0.01
N LEU A 217 -17.30 4.32 0.02
CA LEU A 217 -16.47 5.05 -0.94
C LEU A 217 -14.96 4.75 -0.77
N ALA A 218 -14.48 4.53 0.45
CA ALA A 218 -13.11 4.10 0.69
C ALA A 218 -12.83 2.75 0.03
N GLY A 219 -13.75 1.78 0.16
CA GLY A 219 -13.62 0.48 -0.49
C GLY A 219 -13.68 0.54 -2.00
N ARG A 220 -14.70 1.21 -2.56
CA ARG A 220 -14.94 1.24 -4.01
C ARG A 220 -14.10 2.29 -4.74
N THR A 221 -14.21 3.54 -4.31
CA THR A 221 -13.66 4.70 -5.04
C THR A 221 -12.16 4.85 -4.85
N ALA A 222 -11.65 4.71 -3.62
CA ALA A 222 -10.20 4.79 -3.40
C ALA A 222 -9.46 3.67 -4.15
N SER A 223 -10.02 2.44 -4.13
CA SER A 223 -9.51 1.32 -4.93
C SER A 223 -9.53 1.61 -6.42
N ALA A 224 -10.65 2.12 -6.94
CA ALA A 224 -10.79 2.43 -8.36
C ALA A 224 -9.78 3.51 -8.80
N PHE A 225 -9.58 4.56 -7.99
CA PHE A 225 -8.59 5.59 -8.28
C PHE A 225 -7.17 5.06 -8.25
N THR A 226 -6.85 4.23 -7.25
CA THR A 226 -5.55 3.56 -7.14
C THR A 226 -5.28 2.68 -8.35
N ALA A 227 -6.26 1.85 -8.73
CA ALA A 227 -6.14 0.93 -9.86
C ALA A 227 -6.04 1.68 -11.21
N GLN A 228 -6.86 2.72 -11.41
CA GLN A 228 -6.83 3.52 -12.63
C GLN A 228 -5.49 4.25 -12.79
N ILE A 229 -5.06 5.00 -11.76
CA ILE A 229 -3.79 5.75 -11.81
C ILE A 229 -2.61 4.77 -11.86
N GLY A 230 -2.67 3.68 -11.11
CA GLY A 230 -1.64 2.63 -11.12
C GLY A 230 -1.49 1.96 -12.49
N ALA A 231 -2.59 1.68 -13.17
CA ALA A 231 -2.57 1.14 -14.53
C ALA A 231 -2.01 2.14 -15.54
N MET A 232 -2.36 3.42 -15.43
CA MET A 232 -1.78 4.49 -16.26
C MET A 232 -0.27 4.61 -16.02
N LYS A 233 0.17 4.49 -14.77
CA LYS A 233 1.59 4.49 -14.41
C LYS A 233 2.33 3.29 -14.99
N ALA A 234 1.74 2.09 -14.92
CA ALA A 234 2.32 0.87 -15.48
C ALA A 234 2.43 0.88 -17.02
N ARG A 235 1.62 1.70 -17.70
CA ARG A 235 1.66 1.91 -19.15
C ARG A 235 2.46 3.16 -19.56
N GLU A 236 3.22 3.75 -18.64
CA GLU A 236 4.02 4.96 -18.87
C GLU A 236 3.20 6.18 -19.36
N GLU A 237 1.88 6.17 -19.18
CA GLU A 237 1.01 7.28 -19.60
C GLU A 237 1.26 8.54 -18.75
N ILE A 238 1.61 8.36 -17.48
CA ILE A 238 1.94 9.47 -16.57
C ILE A 238 3.26 10.11 -16.97
N ASP A 239 4.25 9.31 -17.37
CA ASP A 239 5.54 9.82 -17.82
C ASP A 239 5.38 10.55 -19.16
N ALA A 240 4.53 10.02 -20.05
CA ALA A 240 4.14 10.72 -21.28
C ALA A 240 3.52 12.10 -21.00
N ILE A 241 2.62 12.22 -20.01
CA ILE A 241 2.04 13.51 -19.60
C ILE A 241 3.13 14.49 -19.14
N GLN A 242 4.10 14.03 -18.34
CA GLN A 242 5.19 14.87 -17.86
C GLN A 242 6.12 15.32 -19.00
N THR A 243 6.41 14.45 -19.98
CA THR A 243 7.23 14.82 -21.15
C THR A 243 6.57 15.87 -22.04
N LEU A 244 5.23 15.93 -22.05
CA LEU A 244 4.46 16.98 -22.72
C LEU A 244 4.43 18.31 -21.95
N GLY A 245 5.13 18.41 -20.80
CA GLY A 245 5.17 19.59 -19.96
C GLY A 245 3.87 19.85 -19.18
N LEU A 246 3.02 18.84 -19.05
CA LEU A 246 1.76 18.91 -18.31
C LEU A 246 1.93 18.33 -16.91
N ASP A 247 1.18 18.88 -15.96
CA ASP A 247 1.21 18.44 -14.56
C ASP A 247 0.21 17.29 -14.34
N PRO A 248 0.65 16.07 -13.95
CA PRO A 248 -0.25 14.95 -13.68
C PRO A 248 -1.25 15.24 -12.57
N MET A 249 -0.91 16.08 -11.59
CA MET A 249 -1.83 16.39 -10.49
C MET A 249 -3.05 17.15 -10.99
N ASP A 250 -2.84 18.15 -11.85
CA ASP A 250 -3.91 18.97 -12.43
C ASP A 250 -4.85 18.14 -13.30
N LEU A 251 -4.31 17.14 -14.00
CA LEU A 251 -5.06 16.31 -14.95
C LEU A 251 -5.74 15.10 -14.31
N LEU A 252 -5.10 14.49 -13.30
CA LEU A 252 -5.53 13.21 -12.74
C LEU A 252 -6.12 13.36 -11.33
N VAL A 253 -5.51 14.17 -10.48
CA VAL A 253 -5.81 14.18 -9.04
C VAL A 253 -6.89 15.22 -8.71
N ILE A 254 -6.76 16.43 -9.24
CA ILE A 254 -7.70 17.54 -8.97
C ILE A 254 -9.15 17.22 -9.39
N PRO A 255 -9.44 16.73 -10.62
CA PRO A 255 -10.82 16.44 -11.01
C PRO A 255 -11.48 15.36 -10.13
N ARG A 256 -10.70 14.34 -9.74
CA ARG A 256 -11.16 13.25 -8.85
C ARG A 256 -11.47 13.74 -7.44
N LEU A 257 -10.60 14.61 -6.89
CA LEU A 257 -10.80 15.20 -5.57
C LEU A 257 -12.01 16.12 -5.54
N VAL A 258 -12.17 16.99 -6.53
CA VAL A 258 -13.33 17.89 -6.61
C VAL A 258 -14.62 17.09 -6.76
N ALA A 259 -14.61 16.03 -7.58
CA ALA A 259 -15.76 15.13 -7.69
C ALA A 259 -16.12 14.50 -6.33
N LEU A 260 -15.15 13.98 -5.58
CA LEU A 260 -15.38 13.43 -4.24
C LEU A 260 -15.87 14.48 -3.24
N LEU A 261 -15.29 15.69 -3.25
CA LEU A 261 -15.63 16.78 -2.34
C LEU A 261 -17.10 17.18 -2.47
N VAL A 262 -17.64 17.13 -3.69
CA VAL A 262 -19.05 17.45 -3.96
C VAL A 262 -19.96 16.23 -3.76
N MET A 263 -19.56 15.06 -4.25
CA MET A 263 -20.43 13.88 -4.23
C MET A 263 -20.55 13.23 -2.85
N LEU A 264 -19.52 13.27 -1.99
CA LEU A 264 -19.60 12.62 -0.68
C LEU A 264 -20.63 13.28 0.26
N PRO A 265 -20.71 14.63 0.37
CA PRO A 265 -21.80 15.29 1.11
C PRO A 265 -23.19 14.97 0.54
N LEU A 266 -23.33 14.93 -0.79
CA LEU A 266 -24.61 14.58 -1.43
C LEU A 266 -25.02 13.14 -1.13
N LEU A 267 -24.09 12.18 -1.23
CA LEU A 267 -24.33 10.79 -0.87
C LEU A 267 -24.63 10.62 0.61
N THR A 268 -23.97 11.39 1.48
CA THR A 268 -24.24 11.38 2.91
C THR A 268 -25.67 11.83 3.20
N PHE A 269 -26.15 12.86 2.50
CA PHE A 269 -27.54 13.30 2.63
C PHE A 269 -28.53 12.21 2.18
N VAL A 270 -28.24 11.50 1.08
CA VAL A 270 -29.03 10.33 0.66
C VAL A 270 -29.00 9.22 1.71
N ALA A 271 -27.84 8.94 2.29
CA ALA A 271 -27.67 7.97 3.36
C ALA A 271 -28.48 8.33 4.62
N MET A 272 -28.51 9.60 5.00
CA MET A 272 -29.33 10.10 6.11
C MET A 272 -30.80 9.81 5.86
N ILE A 273 -31.33 10.18 4.69
CA ILE A 273 -32.74 9.93 4.34
C ILE A 273 -33.05 8.43 4.35
N ALA A 274 -32.20 7.63 3.70
CA ALA A 274 -32.42 6.19 3.61
C ALA A 274 -32.37 5.50 5.00
N GLY A 275 -31.44 5.91 5.86
CA GLY A 275 -31.35 5.40 7.23
C GLY A 275 -32.55 5.76 8.10
N LEU A 276 -33.03 7.01 8.03
CA LEU A 276 -34.25 7.42 8.71
C LEU A 276 -35.47 6.64 8.20
N ALA A 277 -35.57 6.42 6.89
CA ALA A 277 -36.64 5.61 6.30
C ALA A 277 -36.62 4.17 6.83
N GLY A 278 -35.43 3.56 7.00
CA GLY A 278 -35.29 2.25 7.64
C GLY A 278 -35.81 2.22 9.07
N GLY A 279 -35.52 3.28 9.85
CA GLY A 279 -36.03 3.45 11.20
C GLY A 279 -37.54 3.61 11.29
N VAL A 280 -38.13 4.39 10.37
CA VAL A 280 -39.59 4.56 10.25
C VAL A 280 -40.26 3.22 9.94
N THR A 281 -39.70 2.44 9.01
CA THR A 281 -40.25 1.11 8.65
C THR A 281 -40.35 0.23 9.90
N VAL A 282 -39.27 0.10 10.66
CA VAL A 282 -39.30 -0.76 11.87
C VAL A 282 -40.21 -0.17 12.96
N GLY A 283 -40.18 1.15 13.18
CA GLY A 283 -41.10 1.81 14.11
C GLY A 283 -42.57 1.56 13.79
N ALA A 284 -42.92 1.51 12.51
CA ALA A 284 -44.29 1.24 12.07
C ALA A 284 -44.69 -0.24 12.21
N PHE A 285 -43.83 -1.16 11.79
CA PHE A 285 -44.17 -2.58 11.72
C PHE A 285 -43.94 -3.36 13.02
N ASP A 286 -42.93 -2.99 13.81
CA ASP A 286 -42.53 -3.73 15.02
C ASP A 286 -43.07 -3.07 16.30
N LEU A 287 -43.02 -1.74 16.39
CA LEU A 287 -43.45 -0.98 17.58
C LEU A 287 -44.93 -0.56 17.52
N GLY A 288 -45.59 -0.74 16.37
CA GLY A 288 -46.98 -0.29 16.16
C GLY A 288 -47.15 1.22 16.25
N ILE A 289 -46.07 2.01 16.10
CA ILE A 289 -46.12 3.47 16.14
C ILE A 289 -46.64 3.95 14.78
N PRO A 290 -47.76 4.68 14.72
CA PRO A 290 -48.24 5.25 13.46
C PRO A 290 -47.15 6.10 12.80
N PRO A 291 -46.88 5.97 11.48
CA PRO A 291 -45.83 6.73 10.81
C PRO A 291 -45.95 8.25 11.02
N GLN A 292 -47.18 8.77 11.08
CA GLN A 292 -47.47 10.17 11.40
C GLN A 292 -46.95 10.61 12.78
N MET A 293 -47.04 9.74 13.78
CA MET A 293 -46.53 9.99 15.14
C MET A 293 -45.01 9.94 15.16
N TYR A 294 -44.42 8.97 14.43
CA TYR A 294 -42.97 8.88 14.28
C TYR A 294 -42.42 10.15 13.63
N LEU A 295 -43.03 10.61 12.53
CA LEU A 295 -42.62 11.83 11.84
C LEU A 295 -42.79 13.08 12.71
N ALA A 296 -43.86 13.18 13.49
CA ALA A 296 -44.05 14.29 14.43
C ALA A 296 -42.96 14.31 15.50
N ARG A 297 -42.66 13.15 16.12
CA ARG A 297 -41.57 13.02 17.10
C ARG A 297 -40.20 13.32 16.51
N MET A 298 -39.97 12.82 15.30
CA MET A 298 -38.76 13.08 14.56
C MET A 298 -38.61 14.58 14.28
N HIS A 299 -39.68 15.28 13.88
CA HIS A 299 -39.64 16.73 13.67
C HIS A 299 -39.36 17.51 14.95
N ASP A 300 -39.93 17.10 16.09
CA ASP A 300 -39.69 17.75 17.38
C ASP A 300 -38.26 17.52 17.91
N THR A 301 -37.64 16.40 17.52
CA THR A 301 -36.29 16.00 17.97
C THR A 301 -35.18 16.44 17.02
N ILE A 302 -35.40 16.39 15.71
CA ILE A 302 -34.38 16.71 14.71
C ILE A 302 -34.05 18.19 14.81
N GLN A 303 -32.92 18.46 15.44
CA GLN A 303 -32.25 19.74 15.33
C GLN A 303 -31.43 19.74 14.03
N LEU A 304 -31.56 20.82 13.24
CA LEU A 304 -30.73 21.06 12.04
C LEU A 304 -29.24 20.88 12.33
N ARG A 305 -28.85 21.18 13.57
CA ARG A 305 -27.51 20.97 14.10
C ARG A 305 -26.98 19.54 13.93
N HIS A 306 -27.77 18.51 14.20
CA HIS A 306 -27.31 17.12 14.07
C HIS A 306 -26.94 16.78 12.63
N MET A 307 -27.75 17.23 11.67
CA MET A 307 -27.46 17.08 10.25
C MET A 307 -26.21 17.86 9.84
N LEU A 308 -26.06 19.11 10.29
CA LEU A 308 -24.89 19.94 9.99
C LEU A 308 -23.60 19.33 10.55
N VAL A 309 -23.63 18.74 11.75
CA VAL A 309 -22.49 18.02 12.34
C VAL A 309 -22.06 16.87 11.42
N GLY A 310 -22.97 16.00 11.02
CA GLY A 310 -22.64 14.89 10.11
C GLY A 310 -22.17 15.38 8.73
N MET A 311 -22.85 16.36 8.14
CA MET A 311 -22.48 16.92 6.84
C MET A 311 -21.12 17.64 6.86
N SER A 312 -20.73 18.26 7.97
CA SER A 312 -19.44 18.95 8.09
C SER A 312 -18.24 18.00 8.05
N LYS A 313 -18.43 16.72 8.45
CA LYS A 313 -17.39 15.68 8.39
C LYS A 313 -17.17 15.17 6.97
N ALA A 314 -18.21 15.16 6.13
CA ALA A 314 -18.17 14.58 4.78
C ALA A 314 -17.04 15.15 3.89
N PRO A 315 -16.82 16.48 3.80
CA PRO A 315 -15.70 17.02 3.02
C PRO A 315 -14.33 16.55 3.50
N ILE A 316 -14.14 16.39 4.82
CA ILE A 316 -12.87 15.93 5.41
C ILE A 316 -12.60 14.50 4.95
N PHE A 317 -13.61 13.62 5.02
CA PHE A 317 -13.48 12.25 4.54
C PHE A 317 -13.26 12.19 3.03
N ALA A 318 -13.89 13.06 2.25
CA ALA A 318 -13.70 13.12 0.80
C ALA A 318 -12.25 13.42 0.42
N ILE A 319 -11.63 14.38 1.13
CA ILE A 319 -10.21 14.72 0.96
C ILE A 319 -9.33 13.51 1.29
N VAL A 320 -9.57 12.84 2.43
CA VAL A 320 -8.81 11.66 2.85
C VAL A 320 -8.91 10.53 1.81
N ILE A 321 -10.13 10.17 1.40
CA ILE A 321 -10.40 9.10 0.43
C ILE A 321 -9.73 9.39 -0.91
N GLY A 322 -9.87 10.62 -1.41
CA GLY A 322 -9.31 11.00 -2.70
C GLY A 322 -7.79 11.10 -2.68
N LEU A 323 -7.21 11.63 -1.60
CA LEU A 323 -5.75 11.77 -1.49
C LEU A 323 -5.06 10.42 -1.39
N ILE A 324 -5.54 9.53 -0.50
CA ILE A 324 -4.93 8.20 -0.34
C ILE A 324 -5.06 7.40 -1.64
N GLY A 325 -6.25 7.38 -2.24
CA GLY A 325 -6.48 6.65 -3.50
C GLY A 325 -5.62 7.17 -4.66
N CYS A 326 -5.42 8.49 -4.76
CA CYS A 326 -4.55 9.05 -5.79
C CYS A 326 -3.07 8.82 -5.49
N LEU A 327 -2.65 8.98 -4.23
CA LEU A 327 -1.26 8.85 -3.81
C LEU A 327 -0.76 7.41 -3.96
N GLU A 328 -1.54 6.42 -3.51
CA GLU A 328 -1.15 5.02 -3.67
C GLU A 328 -1.12 4.59 -5.15
N GLY A 329 -2.03 5.14 -5.98
CA GLY A 329 -1.99 4.94 -7.43
C GLY A 329 -0.70 5.49 -8.07
N LEU A 330 -0.26 6.68 -7.65
CA LEU A 330 1.00 7.28 -8.10
C LEU A 330 2.24 6.54 -7.59
N ARG A 331 2.12 5.68 -6.56
CA ARG A 331 3.24 4.91 -5.98
C ARG A 331 3.43 3.51 -6.55
N VAL A 332 2.58 3.08 -7.48
CA VAL A 332 2.71 1.76 -8.14
C VAL A 332 4.06 1.61 -8.86
N GLU A 333 4.66 0.42 -8.83
CA GLU A 333 6.00 0.13 -9.39
C GLU A 333 5.96 -0.54 -10.79
N GLY A 334 4.90 -0.28 -11.56
CA GLY A 334 4.78 -0.73 -12.96
C GLY A 334 4.37 -2.19 -13.18
N THR A 335 4.23 -3.00 -12.13
CA THR A 335 3.74 -4.38 -12.23
C THR A 335 2.26 -4.50 -11.87
N ALA A 336 1.55 -5.45 -12.48
CA ALA A 336 0.14 -5.73 -12.15
C ALA A 336 -0.04 -6.16 -10.68
N GLN A 337 0.94 -6.86 -10.12
CA GLN A 337 0.95 -7.22 -8.70
C GLN A 337 1.03 -5.98 -7.80
N SER A 338 1.92 -5.04 -8.11
CA SER A 338 2.05 -3.79 -7.36
C SER A 338 0.75 -2.98 -7.37
N VAL A 339 0.00 -2.97 -8.48
CA VAL A 339 -1.33 -2.33 -8.54
C VAL A 339 -2.28 -2.96 -7.52
N GLY A 340 -2.34 -4.29 -7.43
CA GLY A 340 -3.21 -5.00 -6.47
C GLY A 340 -2.82 -4.75 -5.01
N GLU A 341 -1.53 -4.77 -4.70
CA GLU A 341 -0.99 -4.49 -3.36
C GLU A 341 -1.28 -3.05 -2.91
N ARG A 342 -1.06 -2.08 -3.80
CA ARG A 342 -1.33 -0.66 -3.52
C ARG A 342 -2.83 -0.38 -3.41
N THR A 343 -3.67 -1.06 -4.21
CA THR A 343 -5.13 -0.96 -4.11
C THR A 343 -5.62 -1.41 -2.73
N THR A 344 -5.12 -2.56 -2.26
CA THR A 344 -5.48 -3.08 -0.93
C THR A 344 -5.00 -2.14 0.19
N THR A 345 -3.76 -1.66 0.07
CA THR A 345 -3.16 -0.71 1.02
C THR A 345 -3.97 0.59 1.10
N SER A 346 -4.40 1.13 -0.06
CA SER A 346 -5.25 2.32 -0.13
C SER A 346 -6.54 2.13 0.65
N VAL A 347 -7.23 0.99 0.50
CA VAL A 347 -8.49 0.74 1.21
C VAL A 347 -8.28 0.72 2.72
N VAL A 348 -7.29 -0.05 3.18
CA VAL A 348 -7.00 -0.22 4.61
C VAL A 348 -6.61 1.11 5.24
N GLN A 349 -5.71 1.87 4.61
CA GLN A 349 -5.29 3.19 5.09
C GLN A 349 -6.47 4.18 5.11
N THR A 350 -7.29 4.19 4.07
CA THR A 350 -8.44 5.11 3.98
C THR A 350 -9.47 4.82 5.06
N ILE A 351 -9.92 3.57 5.20
CA ILE A 351 -10.92 3.19 6.21
C ILE A 351 -10.39 3.49 7.61
N SER A 352 -9.15 3.11 7.90
CA SER A 352 -8.53 3.33 9.22
C SER A 352 -8.47 4.82 9.56
N LEU A 353 -8.03 5.66 8.61
CA LEU A 353 -7.91 7.09 8.85
C LEU A 353 -9.27 7.79 8.95
N VAL A 354 -10.26 7.39 8.15
CA VAL A 354 -11.64 7.89 8.26
C VAL A 354 -12.22 7.60 9.64
N ILE A 355 -12.08 6.37 10.15
CA ILE A 355 -12.58 5.99 11.47
C ILE A 355 -11.88 6.79 12.59
N ILE A 356 -10.56 6.96 12.50
CA ILE A 356 -9.81 7.75 13.49
C ILE A 356 -10.26 9.21 13.48
N ILE A 357 -10.39 9.82 12.29
CA ILE A 357 -10.86 11.21 12.16
C ILE A 357 -12.29 11.34 12.67
N ASP A 358 -13.16 10.37 12.38
CA ASP A 358 -14.54 10.38 12.86
C ASP A 358 -14.61 10.36 14.39
N ALA A 359 -13.84 9.48 15.03
CA ALA A 359 -13.76 9.41 16.49
C ALA A 359 -13.26 10.72 17.11
N ILE A 360 -12.21 11.32 16.54
CA ILE A 360 -11.68 12.62 17.00
C ILE A 360 -12.73 13.72 16.80
N ALA A 361 -13.39 13.77 15.64
CA ALA A 361 -14.41 14.76 15.35
C ALA A 361 -15.61 14.62 16.29
N ALA A 362 -16.07 13.39 16.55
CA ALA A 362 -17.17 13.11 17.48
C ALA A 362 -16.84 13.61 18.90
N LEU A 363 -15.64 13.30 19.41
CA LEU A 363 -15.17 13.80 20.71
C LEU A 363 -15.06 15.33 20.75
N TRP A 364 -14.60 15.95 19.66
CA TRP A 364 -14.48 17.39 19.58
C TRP A 364 -15.86 18.07 19.60
N PHE A 365 -16.80 17.62 18.77
CA PHE A 365 -18.17 18.17 18.77
C PHE A 365 -18.81 18.00 20.14
N MET A 366 -18.67 16.84 20.77
CA MET A 366 -19.19 16.61 22.13
C MET A 366 -18.65 17.61 23.15
N ASN A 367 -17.35 17.92 23.13
CA ASN A 367 -16.73 18.88 24.05
C ASN A 367 -17.15 20.33 23.79
N VAL A 368 -17.35 20.72 22.53
CA VAL A 368 -17.80 22.07 22.15
C VAL A 368 -19.32 22.24 22.39
N GLY A 369 -19.98 21.20 22.92
CA GLY A 369 -21.42 21.16 23.15
C GLY A 369 -22.23 20.95 21.88
N TRP A 370 -21.55 20.71 20.73
CA TRP A 370 -21.90 20.28 19.36
C TRP A 370 -22.86 19.10 19.13
#